data_AF-A0A1I0X6W7-F1
#
_entry.id   AF-A0A1I0X6W7-F1
#
_cell.length_a   1.000
_cell.length_b   1.000
_cell.length_c   1.000
_cell.angle_alpha   90.00
_cell.angle_beta   90.00
_cell.angle_gamma   90.00
#
_symmetry.space_group_name_H-M   'P 1'
#
loop_
_entity.id
_entity.type
_entity.pdbx_description
1 polymer ?
#
loop_
_entity_poly.entity_id
_entity_poly.type
_entity_poly.pdbx_seq_one_letter_code
_entity_poly.pdbx_strand_id
1 'polypeptide(L)'
;MAEPLDLKQLSTELKDAGQPWEMDERTSMAMLTENERRIRLGFNPPPGAPTLDEAVAMDKAAPPVTSAVIAAESGLTAPASFDHRNVGGKNFTTPVKNQGSCGSCVAHGVAAVMETTYRRSQNNPNLDLDLSEAHLFYCHGGEEGRTCANGWFPDAALDKCKDKGITLESVYPYSGSQQACAVPNGWEGNMARVTGRSKLNGRAAIKEWIAQKGSVTGCFIVYQDFFSYRSGVYKHVSGNQAGGHCVEIIGYNDAQGCWICKNSWGPNWGEGGFFRIAYGQCQIDTWYGPYGANGVTLKSWANNVKVNGLWTNESSRNAWAHIAGTGWKKLTTASDVQQHAMLAELIGAKAGDRSVRALIDGNQIKEVYVT
;
A
#
# COMPACT_ATOMS: atom_id res chain seq x y z
N MET A 1 22.84 23.55 4.99
CA MET A 1 21.43 23.10 5.08
C MET A 1 20.59 24.11 4.34
N ALA A 2 19.55 23.70 3.61
CA ALA A 2 18.65 24.67 2.97
C ALA A 2 17.87 25.41 4.06
N GLU A 3 17.61 26.70 3.87
CA GLU A 3 16.83 27.48 4.83
C GLU A 3 15.40 26.94 4.94
N PRO A 4 14.78 26.97 6.15
CA PRO A 4 13.38 26.65 6.30
C PRO A 4 12.51 27.55 5.42
N LEU A 5 11.48 26.99 4.81
CA LEU A 5 10.51 27.77 4.01
C LEU A 5 9.78 28.79 4.89
N ASP A 6 9.73 30.05 4.44
CA ASP A 6 8.87 31.06 5.04
C ASP A 6 7.39 30.81 4.67
N LEU A 7 6.61 30.36 5.64
CA LEU A 7 5.19 30.03 5.47
C LEU A 7 4.32 31.27 5.19
N LYS A 8 4.75 32.48 5.60
CA LYS A 8 4.03 33.71 5.26
C LYS A 8 4.24 34.08 3.80
N GLN A 9 5.47 33.90 3.31
CA GLN A 9 5.79 34.07 1.90
C GLN A 9 5.02 33.05 1.06
N LEU A 10 5.03 31.76 1.44
CA LEU A 10 4.26 30.71 0.77
C LEU A 10 2.76 31.07 0.67
N SER A 11 2.16 31.61 1.74
CA SER A 11 0.75 32.02 1.71
C SER A 11 0.47 33.10 0.66
N THR A 12 1.44 33.99 0.41
CA THR A 12 1.33 35.03 -0.62
C THR A 12 1.48 34.43 -2.01
N GLU A 13 2.50 33.60 -2.22
CA GLU A 13 2.76 32.94 -3.50
C GLU A 13 1.62 32.01 -3.92
N LEU A 14 0.97 31.33 -2.97
CA LEU A 14 -0.23 30.54 -3.22
C LEU A 14 -1.39 31.40 -3.73
N LYS A 15 -1.60 32.60 -3.17
CA LYS A 15 -2.65 33.52 -3.64
C LYS A 15 -2.35 34.02 -5.05
N ASP A 16 -1.10 34.37 -5.32
CA ASP A 16 -0.65 34.83 -6.64
C ASP A 16 -0.79 33.73 -7.70
N ALA A 17 -0.60 32.47 -7.32
CA ALA A 17 -0.83 31.31 -8.17
C ALA A 17 -2.31 30.90 -8.34
N GLY A 18 -3.26 31.71 -7.83
CA GLY A 18 -4.70 31.42 -7.92
C GLY A 18 -5.21 30.41 -6.90
N GLN A 19 -4.51 30.23 -5.78
CA GLN A 19 -4.86 29.37 -4.65
C GLN A 19 -5.17 27.91 -5.06
N PRO A 20 -4.23 27.18 -5.69
CA PRO A 20 -4.48 25.83 -6.19
C PRO A 20 -4.74 24.80 -5.07
N TRP A 21 -4.26 25.07 -3.86
CA TRP A 21 -4.43 24.25 -2.67
C TRP A 21 -4.33 25.13 -1.41
N GLU A 22 -4.75 24.59 -0.26
CA GLU A 22 -4.69 25.27 1.03
C GLU A 22 -3.53 24.74 1.88
N MET A 23 -2.80 25.67 2.51
CA MET A 23 -1.79 25.36 3.50
C MET A 23 -2.31 25.52 4.93
N ASP A 24 -1.71 24.82 5.89
CA ASP A 24 -1.80 25.09 7.33
C ASP A 24 -0.39 25.05 7.94
N GLU A 25 -0.02 26.07 8.71
CA GLU A 25 1.26 26.09 9.42
C GLU A 25 1.30 25.14 10.63
N ARG A 26 0.13 24.60 11.01
CA ARG A 26 -0.05 23.72 12.18
C ARG A 26 -0.23 22.25 11.82
N THR A 27 0.04 21.86 10.57
CA THR A 27 0.05 20.42 10.25
C THR A 27 1.11 19.71 11.11
N SER A 28 0.92 18.41 11.34
CA SER A 28 1.90 17.58 12.05
C SER A 28 3.31 17.58 11.43
N MET A 29 3.44 18.02 10.17
CA MET A 29 4.71 18.10 9.44
C MET A 29 5.27 19.51 9.39
N ALA A 30 4.44 20.55 9.26
CA ALA A 30 4.87 21.95 9.23
C ALA A 30 5.49 22.39 10.57
N MET A 31 5.01 21.83 11.69
CA MET A 31 5.53 22.11 13.04
C MET A 31 6.89 21.47 13.34
N LEU A 32 7.35 20.54 12.51
CA LEU A 32 8.64 19.86 12.70
C LEU A 32 9.79 20.71 12.18
N THR A 33 10.98 20.49 12.73
CA THR A 33 12.23 21.03 12.17
C THR A 33 12.50 20.42 10.78
N GLU A 34 13.30 21.11 9.97
CA GLU A 34 13.68 20.63 8.64
C GLU A 34 14.34 19.23 8.69
N ASN A 35 15.19 18.98 9.69
CA ASN A 35 15.84 17.68 9.84
C ASN A 35 14.84 16.56 10.19
N GLU A 36 13.88 16.84 11.09
CA GLU A 36 12.83 15.88 11.43
C GLU A 36 11.91 15.56 10.24
N ARG A 37 11.63 16.56 9.39
CA ARG A 37 10.89 16.36 8.15
C ARG A 37 11.68 15.46 7.19
N ARG A 38 12.97 15.73 6.98
CA ARG A 38 13.83 14.95 6.07
C ARG A 38 13.99 13.49 6.49
N ILE A 39 14.06 13.20 7.78
CA ILE A 39 14.10 11.81 8.27
C ILE A 39 12.89 11.00 7.79
N ARG A 40 11.74 11.63 7.51
CA ARG A 40 10.54 10.95 7.00
C ARG A 40 10.56 10.72 5.48
N LEU A 41 11.54 11.29 4.77
CA LEU A 41 11.70 11.16 3.32
C LEU A 41 12.62 9.97 3.02
N GLY A 42 12.03 8.79 3.08
CA GLY A 42 12.74 7.51 3.00
C GLY A 42 12.79 6.87 1.61
N PHE A 43 12.35 7.56 0.56
CA PHE A 43 12.55 7.01 -0.78
C PHE A 43 13.92 7.41 -1.29
N ASN A 44 14.77 6.41 -1.49
CA ASN A 44 16.08 6.58 -2.07
C ASN A 44 16.14 5.75 -3.36
N PRO A 45 16.23 6.41 -4.55
CA PRO A 45 16.22 5.70 -5.82
C PRO A 45 17.35 4.65 -5.87
N PRO A 46 17.08 3.43 -6.36
CA PRO A 46 18.11 2.39 -6.44
C PRO A 46 19.18 2.73 -7.47
N PRO A 47 20.34 2.04 -7.46
CA PRO A 47 21.38 2.24 -8.46
C PRO A 47 20.84 2.14 -9.90
N GLY A 48 21.15 3.13 -10.73
CA GLY A 48 20.69 3.22 -12.12
C GLY A 48 19.33 3.89 -12.32
N ALA A 49 18.61 4.22 -11.25
CA ALA A 49 17.47 5.12 -11.31
C ALA A 49 17.93 6.59 -11.34
N PRO A 50 17.13 7.52 -11.90
CA PRO A 50 17.42 8.95 -11.79
C PRO A 50 17.57 9.35 -10.33
N THR A 51 18.65 10.04 -10.00
CA THR A 51 18.85 10.71 -8.72
C THR A 51 17.76 11.76 -8.47
N LEU A 52 17.68 12.26 -7.25
CA LEU A 52 16.73 13.33 -6.91
C LEU A 52 16.93 14.58 -7.77
N ASP A 53 18.17 15.01 -7.98
CA ASP A 53 18.46 16.19 -8.80
C ASP A 53 18.14 15.96 -10.29
N GLU A 54 18.41 14.76 -10.81
CA GLU A 54 18.02 14.38 -12.17
C GLU A 54 16.50 14.33 -12.31
N ALA A 55 15.78 13.78 -11.33
CA ALA A 55 14.32 13.75 -11.33
C ALA A 55 13.72 15.15 -11.29
N VAL A 56 14.31 16.07 -10.51
CA VAL A 56 13.92 17.48 -10.50
C VAL A 56 14.16 18.14 -11.86
N ALA A 57 15.29 17.84 -12.52
CA ALA A 57 15.57 18.35 -13.86
C ALA A 57 14.57 17.80 -14.89
N MET A 58 14.23 16.51 -14.80
CA MET A 58 13.22 15.87 -15.64
C MET A 58 11.82 16.45 -15.41
N ASP A 59 11.43 16.74 -14.16
CA ASP A 59 10.14 17.36 -13.81
C ASP A 59 10.00 18.74 -14.45
N LYS A 60 11.06 19.56 -14.34
CA LYS A 60 11.11 20.89 -14.96
C LYS A 60 11.11 20.86 -16.49
N ALA A 61 11.64 19.80 -17.10
CA ALA A 61 11.69 19.62 -18.54
C ALA A 61 10.41 19.00 -19.13
N ALA A 62 9.57 18.38 -18.30
CA ALA A 62 8.36 17.70 -18.75
C ALA A 62 7.33 18.71 -19.28
N PRO A 63 6.63 18.40 -20.39
CA PRO A 63 5.56 19.26 -20.88
C PRO A 63 4.41 19.30 -19.86
N PRO A 64 3.76 20.46 -19.68
CA PRO A 64 2.67 20.57 -18.73
C PRO A 64 1.50 19.68 -19.16
N VAL A 65 0.89 19.03 -18.17
CA VAL A 65 -0.38 18.33 -18.37
C VAL A 65 -1.49 19.37 -18.48
N THR A 66 -1.98 19.60 -19.69
CA THR A 66 -3.09 20.52 -19.94
C THR A 66 -4.44 19.83 -19.83
N SER A 67 -5.49 20.61 -19.61
CA SER A 67 -6.88 20.10 -19.62
C SER A 67 -7.25 19.45 -20.96
N ALA A 68 -6.66 19.89 -22.08
CA ALA A 68 -6.88 19.27 -23.38
C ALA A 68 -6.28 17.85 -23.45
N VAL A 69 -5.07 17.66 -22.91
CA VAL A 69 -4.45 16.32 -22.82
C VAL A 69 -5.27 15.43 -21.90
N ILE A 70 -5.72 15.95 -20.75
CA ILE A 70 -6.57 15.18 -19.83
C ILE A 70 -7.88 14.78 -20.50
N ALA A 71 -8.57 15.71 -21.18
CA ALA A 71 -9.82 15.45 -21.88
C ALA A 71 -9.65 14.41 -22.99
N ALA A 72 -8.52 14.41 -23.70
CA ALA A 72 -8.22 13.41 -24.72
C ALA A 72 -8.02 12.01 -24.15
N GLU A 73 -7.48 11.89 -22.93
CA GLU A 73 -7.24 10.60 -22.25
C GLU A 73 -8.42 10.12 -21.39
N SER A 74 -9.32 11.02 -21.02
CA SER A 74 -10.35 10.76 -20.01
C SER A 74 -11.38 9.75 -20.48
N GLY A 75 -11.69 8.76 -19.65
CA GLY A 75 -12.71 7.76 -19.96
C GLY A 75 -12.31 6.72 -21.01
N LEU A 76 -11.08 6.77 -21.56
CA LEU A 76 -10.67 5.89 -22.66
C LEU A 76 -10.47 4.43 -22.22
N THR A 77 -9.62 4.19 -21.21
CA THR A 77 -9.26 2.84 -20.72
C THR A 77 -9.80 2.53 -19.34
N ALA A 78 -10.31 3.56 -18.64
CA ALA A 78 -10.83 3.48 -17.28
C ALA A 78 -11.85 4.61 -17.05
N PRO A 79 -12.71 4.54 -16.01
CA PRO A 79 -13.65 5.62 -15.69
C PRO A 79 -12.95 6.98 -15.52
N ALA A 80 -13.63 8.10 -15.75
CA ALA A 80 -13.02 9.44 -15.59
C ALA A 80 -12.61 9.78 -14.15
N SER A 81 -13.11 9.05 -13.16
CA SER A 81 -12.72 9.16 -11.76
C SER A 81 -12.88 7.84 -11.06
N PHE A 82 -11.97 7.54 -10.13
CA PHE A 82 -12.03 6.33 -9.32
C PHE A 82 -11.42 6.60 -7.94
N ASP A 83 -12.01 6.03 -6.89
CA ASP A 83 -11.52 6.16 -5.52
C ASP A 83 -11.77 4.86 -4.76
N HIS A 84 -10.70 4.17 -4.33
CA HIS A 84 -10.84 2.94 -3.55
C HIS A 84 -11.57 3.11 -2.21
N ARG A 85 -11.74 4.34 -1.71
CA ARG A 85 -12.56 4.64 -0.52
C ARG A 85 -14.05 4.55 -0.79
N ASN A 86 -14.47 4.59 -2.06
CA ASN A 86 -15.87 4.51 -2.45
C ASN A 86 -16.04 3.79 -3.80
N VAL A 87 -15.97 2.47 -3.79
CA VAL A 87 -16.32 1.64 -4.95
C VAL A 87 -17.65 0.95 -4.70
N GLY A 88 -18.72 1.51 -5.28
CA GLY A 88 -20.09 1.02 -5.06
C GLY A 88 -20.54 1.14 -3.59
N GLY A 89 -20.15 2.22 -2.91
CA GLY A 89 -20.46 2.45 -1.48
C GLY A 89 -19.57 1.70 -0.49
N LYS A 90 -18.51 1.03 -0.97
CA LYS A 90 -17.57 0.26 -0.14
C LYS A 90 -16.19 0.90 -0.11
N ASN A 91 -15.58 0.95 1.07
CA ASN A 91 -14.20 1.40 1.28
C ASN A 91 -13.24 0.22 1.31
N PHE A 92 -12.37 0.11 0.30
CA PHE A 92 -11.38 -0.94 0.18
C PHE A 92 -9.99 -0.57 0.73
N THR A 93 -9.80 0.68 1.15
CA THR A 93 -8.55 1.13 1.79
C THR A 93 -8.54 0.79 3.28
N THR A 94 -7.36 0.62 3.86
CA THR A 94 -7.16 0.50 5.30
C THR A 94 -7.03 1.88 5.97
N PRO A 95 -7.14 1.99 7.30
CA PRO A 95 -6.89 3.24 8.02
C PRO A 95 -5.52 3.86 7.70
N VAL A 96 -5.41 5.19 7.82
CA VAL A 96 -4.13 5.89 7.67
C VAL A 96 -3.22 5.59 8.85
N LYS A 97 -1.97 5.22 8.56
CA LYS A 97 -0.91 4.94 9.54
C LYS A 97 0.06 6.12 9.68
N ASN A 98 0.97 6.01 10.65
CA ASN A 98 2.01 7.02 10.90
C ASN A 98 3.38 6.36 10.99
N GLN A 99 4.29 6.72 10.08
CA GLN A 99 5.65 6.21 10.02
C GLN A 99 6.57 6.75 11.13
N GLY A 100 6.12 7.74 11.90
CA GLY A 100 6.89 8.35 12.98
C GLY A 100 8.15 9.06 12.48
N SER A 101 9.23 8.98 13.25
CA SER A 101 10.54 9.57 12.95
C SER A 101 11.46 8.62 12.20
N CYS A 102 10.94 7.98 11.14
CA CYS A 102 11.68 6.99 10.35
C CYS A 102 11.45 7.16 8.85
N GLY A 103 12.49 6.97 8.05
CA GLY A 103 12.43 6.94 6.58
C GLY A 103 11.85 5.61 6.04
N SER A 104 10.75 5.14 6.59
CA SER A 104 10.11 3.85 6.26
C SER A 104 8.94 3.97 5.27
N CYS A 105 8.74 5.15 4.67
CA CYS A 105 7.61 5.44 3.77
C CYS A 105 7.36 4.38 2.68
N VAL A 106 8.42 3.79 2.14
CA VAL A 106 8.33 2.71 1.15
C VAL A 106 7.63 1.48 1.72
N ALA A 107 7.94 1.07 2.95
CA ALA A 107 7.31 -0.08 3.57
C ALA A 107 5.81 0.18 3.82
N HIS A 108 5.45 1.39 4.27
CA HIS A 108 4.05 1.80 4.41
C HIS A 108 3.31 1.83 3.06
N GLY A 109 3.89 2.43 2.03
CA GLY A 109 3.28 2.48 0.70
C GLY A 109 3.07 1.07 0.11
N VAL A 110 4.06 0.18 0.24
CA VAL A 110 3.96 -1.21 -0.24
C VAL A 110 2.94 -2.02 0.57
N ALA A 111 2.96 -1.93 1.90
CA ALA A 111 1.98 -2.60 2.75
C ALA A 111 0.55 -2.15 2.42
N ALA A 112 0.30 -0.84 2.30
CA ALA A 112 -1.00 -0.30 1.94
C ALA A 112 -1.48 -0.77 0.55
N VAL A 113 -0.59 -0.81 -0.46
CA VAL A 113 -0.89 -1.37 -1.78
C VAL A 113 -1.31 -2.83 -1.69
N MET A 114 -0.61 -3.63 -0.89
CA MET A 114 -0.96 -5.04 -0.68
C MET A 114 -2.34 -5.17 0.00
N GLU A 115 -2.60 -4.39 1.04
CA GLU A 115 -3.86 -4.40 1.78
C GLU A 115 -5.06 -4.05 0.88
N THR A 116 -4.98 -2.93 0.16
CA THR A 116 -6.03 -2.48 -0.77
C THR A 116 -6.23 -3.50 -1.89
N THR A 117 -5.14 -4.01 -2.49
CA THR A 117 -5.21 -5.04 -3.54
C THR A 117 -5.89 -6.31 -3.03
N TYR A 118 -5.56 -6.77 -1.83
CA TYR A 118 -6.20 -7.95 -1.25
C TYR A 118 -7.69 -7.72 -1.02
N ARG A 119 -8.08 -6.64 -0.32
CA ARG A 119 -9.50 -6.29 -0.08
C ARG A 119 -10.29 -6.19 -1.39
N ARG A 120 -9.70 -5.59 -2.42
CA ARG A 120 -10.30 -5.49 -3.77
C ARG A 120 -10.48 -6.86 -4.43
N SER A 121 -9.44 -7.69 -4.44
CA SER A 121 -9.49 -9.02 -5.04
C SER A 121 -10.54 -9.94 -4.40
N GLN A 122 -10.76 -9.78 -3.09
CA GLN A 122 -11.76 -10.55 -2.35
C GLN A 122 -13.16 -9.91 -2.40
N ASN A 123 -13.29 -8.71 -2.98
CA ASN A 123 -14.50 -7.88 -2.94
C ASN A 123 -15.07 -7.73 -1.51
N ASN A 124 -14.18 -7.68 -0.51
CA ASN A 124 -14.55 -7.62 0.89
C ASN A 124 -13.82 -6.47 1.60
N PRO A 125 -14.49 -5.33 1.83
CA PRO A 125 -13.90 -4.17 2.48
C PRO A 125 -13.61 -4.40 3.98
N ASN A 126 -14.24 -5.40 4.59
CA ASN A 126 -14.17 -5.66 6.03
C ASN A 126 -13.09 -6.67 6.41
N LEU A 127 -12.24 -7.11 5.45
CA LEU A 127 -11.11 -7.98 5.78
C LEU A 127 -10.11 -7.21 6.62
N ASP A 128 -9.90 -7.67 7.85
CA ASP A 128 -8.91 -7.12 8.76
C ASP A 128 -7.51 -7.59 8.37
N LEU A 129 -6.99 -6.98 7.29
CA LEU A 129 -5.62 -7.16 6.84
C LEU A 129 -4.84 -5.91 7.21
N ASP A 130 -4.07 -6.02 8.28
CA ASP A 130 -3.14 -5.01 8.77
C ASP A 130 -1.74 -5.60 8.73
N LEU A 131 -0.94 -5.20 7.73
CA LEU A 131 0.38 -5.77 7.48
C LEU A 131 1.47 -5.04 8.28
N SER A 132 2.46 -5.80 8.73
CA SER A 132 3.58 -5.27 9.51
C SER A 132 4.58 -4.57 8.61
N GLU A 133 4.57 -3.24 8.62
CA GLU A 133 5.65 -2.45 8.03
C GLU A 133 6.98 -2.70 8.74
N ALA A 134 6.93 -3.02 10.02
CA ALA A 134 8.12 -3.32 10.80
C ALA A 134 8.85 -4.55 10.26
N HIS A 135 8.11 -5.61 9.92
CA HIS A 135 8.69 -6.83 9.39
C HIS A 135 9.27 -6.56 8.01
N LEU A 136 8.51 -5.86 7.16
CA LEU A 136 8.98 -5.49 5.82
C LEU A 136 10.27 -4.66 5.90
N PHE A 137 10.29 -3.62 6.72
CA PHE A 137 11.40 -2.65 6.74
C PHE A 137 12.61 -3.14 7.54
N TYR A 138 12.43 -3.48 8.83
CA TYR A 138 13.56 -3.74 9.71
C TYR A 138 14.18 -5.12 9.52
N CYS A 139 13.43 -6.10 9.01
CA CYS A 139 13.96 -7.41 8.67
C CYS A 139 14.37 -7.48 7.20
N HIS A 140 13.43 -7.36 6.25
CA HIS A 140 13.77 -7.53 4.84
C HIS A 140 14.59 -6.38 4.26
N GLY A 141 14.22 -5.13 4.58
CA GLY A 141 15.04 -3.97 4.24
C GLY A 141 16.36 -3.96 5.03
N GLY A 142 16.33 -4.37 6.29
CA GLY A 142 17.53 -4.51 7.14
C GLY A 142 18.60 -5.42 6.55
N GLU A 143 18.21 -6.54 5.91
CA GLU A 143 19.13 -7.41 5.15
C GLU A 143 19.85 -6.70 4.01
N GLU A 144 19.26 -5.64 3.46
CA GLU A 144 19.84 -4.79 2.41
C GLU A 144 20.53 -3.54 2.98
N GLY A 145 20.76 -3.50 4.29
CA GLY A 145 21.36 -2.38 5.01
C GLY A 145 20.45 -1.14 5.11
N ARG A 146 19.13 -1.32 4.97
CA ARG A 146 18.16 -0.22 5.10
C ARG A 146 17.88 0.11 6.55
N THR A 147 17.77 1.40 6.82
CA THR A 147 17.57 2.01 8.14
C THR A 147 16.66 3.22 7.99
N CYS A 148 16.15 3.73 9.10
CA CYS A 148 15.37 4.97 9.11
C CYS A 148 16.10 6.17 8.49
N ALA A 149 17.43 6.15 8.39
CA ALA A 149 18.24 7.24 7.86
C ALA A 149 18.48 7.18 6.34
N ASN A 150 18.45 6.00 5.72
CA ASN A 150 18.81 5.82 4.31
C ASN A 150 17.66 5.28 3.43
N GLY A 151 16.54 4.91 4.04
CA GLY A 151 15.32 4.60 3.32
C GLY A 151 15.37 3.32 2.50
N TRP A 152 14.48 3.19 1.51
CA TRP A 152 14.40 2.02 0.62
C TRP A 152 13.79 2.39 -0.74
N PHE A 153 13.36 1.40 -1.53
CA PHE A 153 12.72 1.56 -2.83
C PHE A 153 11.66 0.46 -3.09
N PRO A 154 10.55 0.78 -3.79
CA PRO A 154 9.33 -0.01 -3.77
C PRO A 154 9.42 -1.37 -4.47
N ASP A 155 10.21 -1.51 -5.53
CA ASP A 155 10.36 -2.76 -6.27
C ASP A 155 11.12 -3.82 -5.46
N ALA A 156 12.21 -3.48 -4.76
CA ALA A 156 12.86 -4.42 -3.84
C ALA A 156 11.95 -4.82 -2.69
N ALA A 157 11.22 -3.86 -2.11
CA ALA A 157 10.25 -4.15 -1.06
C ALA A 157 9.15 -5.12 -1.55
N LEU A 158 8.59 -4.89 -2.74
CA LEU A 158 7.64 -5.80 -3.37
C LEU A 158 8.25 -7.17 -3.70
N ASP A 159 9.50 -7.23 -4.13
CA ASP A 159 10.21 -8.48 -4.40
C ASP A 159 10.42 -9.29 -3.11
N LYS A 160 10.76 -8.64 -1.99
CA LYS A 160 10.79 -9.29 -0.66
C LYS A 160 9.42 -9.79 -0.24
N CYS A 161 8.35 -9.01 -0.45
CA CYS A 161 6.97 -9.47 -0.21
C CYS A 161 6.58 -10.66 -1.08
N LYS A 162 7.12 -10.78 -2.31
CA LYS A 162 6.90 -11.94 -3.19
C LYS A 162 7.67 -13.17 -2.69
N ASP A 163 8.97 -13.01 -2.47
CA ASP A 163 9.91 -14.10 -2.24
C ASP A 163 9.87 -14.63 -0.79
N LYS A 164 9.66 -13.75 0.18
CA LYS A 164 9.65 -14.08 1.62
C LYS A 164 8.30 -13.89 2.29
N GLY A 165 7.47 -12.97 1.78
CA GLY A 165 6.24 -12.57 2.46
C GLY A 165 6.50 -11.74 3.71
N ILE A 166 5.44 -11.16 4.25
CA ILE A 166 5.47 -10.35 5.47
C ILE A 166 4.34 -10.76 6.41
N THR A 167 4.50 -10.44 7.69
CA THR A 167 3.52 -10.82 8.72
C THR A 167 2.54 -9.69 8.98
N LEU A 168 1.63 -9.90 9.92
CA LEU A 168 0.62 -8.92 10.33
C LEU A 168 1.18 -7.97 11.39
N GLU A 169 0.64 -6.76 11.45
CA GLU A 169 0.98 -5.75 12.46
C GLU A 169 0.78 -6.31 13.89
N SER A 170 -0.26 -7.13 14.09
CA SER A 170 -0.53 -7.81 15.36
C SER A 170 0.54 -8.83 15.79
N VAL A 171 1.37 -9.31 14.86
CA VAL A 171 2.47 -10.26 15.13
C VAL A 171 3.77 -9.51 15.39
N TYR A 172 4.02 -8.44 14.64
CA TYR A 172 5.23 -7.64 14.79
C TYR A 172 4.94 -6.15 14.59
N PRO A 173 4.58 -5.43 15.66
CA PRO A 173 4.13 -4.04 15.56
C PRO A 173 5.21 -3.05 15.14
N TYR A 174 4.77 -1.95 14.55
CA TYR A 174 5.57 -0.80 14.17
C TYR A 174 5.72 0.20 15.31
N SER A 175 6.95 0.63 15.59
CA SER A 175 7.27 1.53 16.71
C SER A 175 7.45 3.00 16.33
N GLY A 176 7.40 3.36 15.05
CA GLY A 176 7.58 4.76 14.62
C GLY A 176 9.01 5.29 14.70
N SER A 177 10.00 4.45 14.98
CA SER A 177 11.42 4.83 15.09
C SER A 177 12.33 3.66 14.69
N GLN A 178 13.65 3.80 14.77
CA GLN A 178 14.55 2.69 14.42
C GLN A 178 14.32 1.51 15.36
N GLN A 179 14.05 0.34 14.78
CA GLN A 179 13.79 -0.91 15.48
C GLN A 179 14.74 -2.00 14.96
N ALA A 180 15.13 -2.93 15.83
CA ALA A 180 15.90 -4.10 15.44
C ALA A 180 14.96 -5.18 14.91
N CYS A 181 15.39 -5.96 13.90
CA CYS A 181 14.63 -7.13 13.46
C CYS A 181 14.55 -8.17 14.58
N ALA A 182 13.34 -8.36 15.12
CA ALA A 182 13.05 -9.30 16.20
C ALA A 182 11.65 -9.91 16.00
N VAL A 183 11.35 -10.28 14.75
CA VAL A 183 10.07 -10.91 14.41
C VAL A 183 9.92 -12.23 15.19
N PRO A 184 8.77 -12.49 15.84
CA PRO A 184 8.59 -13.71 16.63
C PRO A 184 8.69 -14.99 15.79
N ASN A 185 9.21 -16.07 16.39
CA ASN A 185 9.20 -17.39 15.75
C ASN A 185 7.77 -17.83 15.39
N GLY A 186 7.60 -18.48 14.23
CA GLY A 186 6.30 -18.96 13.78
C GLY A 186 5.41 -17.89 13.17
N TRP A 187 5.93 -16.68 12.91
CA TRP A 187 5.22 -15.62 12.18
C TRP A 187 4.72 -16.09 10.80
N GLU A 188 5.36 -17.10 10.20
CA GLU A 188 4.99 -17.70 8.91
C GLU A 188 3.62 -18.39 8.93
N GLY A 189 3.02 -18.56 10.12
CA GLY A 189 1.61 -18.96 10.30
C GLY A 189 0.62 -17.84 9.95
N ASN A 190 1.05 -16.58 9.96
CA ASN A 190 0.29 -15.38 9.63
C ASN A 190 1.09 -14.53 8.64
N MET A 191 0.97 -14.81 7.35
CA MET A 191 1.84 -14.27 6.31
C MET A 191 1.05 -13.86 5.08
N ALA A 192 1.28 -12.64 4.60
CA ALA A 192 0.86 -12.19 3.29
C ALA A 192 2.01 -12.24 2.29
N ARG A 193 1.71 -12.58 1.04
CA ARG A 193 2.65 -12.59 -0.08
C ARG A 193 2.06 -11.92 -1.29
N VAL A 194 2.90 -11.19 -2.02
CA VAL A 194 2.56 -10.69 -3.36
C VAL A 194 2.78 -11.83 -4.36
N THR A 195 1.88 -12.02 -5.33
CA THR A 195 2.06 -13.05 -6.37
C THR A 195 2.98 -12.61 -7.51
N GLY A 196 3.16 -11.30 -7.66
CA GLY A 196 4.04 -10.64 -8.61
C GLY A 196 3.84 -9.13 -8.56
N ARG A 197 4.74 -8.36 -9.17
CA ARG A 197 4.61 -6.91 -9.31
C ARG A 197 4.63 -6.51 -10.78
N SER A 198 3.96 -5.40 -11.10
CA SER A 198 3.98 -4.80 -12.44
C SER A 198 4.42 -3.35 -12.35
N LYS A 199 5.40 -2.96 -13.16
CA LYS A 199 5.74 -1.55 -13.37
C LYS A 199 4.74 -0.96 -14.35
N LEU A 200 4.14 0.17 -13.98
CA LEU A 200 3.12 0.83 -14.79
C LEU A 200 3.74 2.08 -15.40
N ASN A 201 3.59 2.25 -16.71
CA ASN A 201 4.15 3.37 -17.44
C ASN A 201 3.02 4.16 -18.10
N GLY A 202 2.94 5.45 -17.76
CA GLY A 202 1.92 6.35 -18.29
C GLY A 202 0.59 6.26 -17.57
N ARG A 203 -0.13 7.39 -17.57
CA ARG A 203 -1.35 7.58 -16.78
C ARG A 203 -2.46 6.60 -17.14
N ALA A 204 -2.65 6.30 -18.43
CA ALA A 204 -3.68 5.38 -18.88
C ALA A 204 -3.51 3.98 -18.24
N ALA A 205 -2.30 3.44 -18.23
CA ALA A 205 -1.99 2.15 -17.60
C ALA A 205 -2.17 2.18 -16.07
N ILE A 206 -1.77 3.30 -15.43
CA ILE A 206 -1.96 3.49 -13.99
C ILE A 206 -3.46 3.53 -13.63
N LYS A 207 -4.26 4.32 -14.36
CA LYS A 207 -5.70 4.44 -14.14
C LYS A 207 -6.44 3.13 -14.38
N GLU A 208 -6.07 2.41 -15.44
CA GLU A 208 -6.63 1.10 -15.76
C GLU A 208 -6.34 0.10 -14.62
N TRP A 209 -5.09 0.07 -14.14
CA TRP A 209 -4.71 -0.78 -13.02
C TRP A 209 -5.51 -0.48 -11.74
N ILE A 210 -5.61 0.80 -11.37
CA ILE A 210 -6.36 1.26 -10.19
C ILE A 210 -7.84 0.84 -10.28
N ALA A 211 -8.47 1.05 -11.44
CA ALA A 211 -9.87 0.71 -11.61
C ALA A 211 -10.15 -0.80 -11.54
N GLN A 212 -9.26 -1.62 -12.11
CA GLN A 212 -9.50 -3.05 -12.31
C GLN A 212 -8.92 -3.95 -11.21
N LYS A 213 -7.77 -3.61 -10.63
CA LYS A 213 -6.98 -4.52 -9.78
C LYS A 213 -6.84 -4.04 -8.35
N GLY A 214 -6.36 -2.82 -8.14
CA GLY A 214 -6.02 -2.30 -6.83
C GLY A 214 -5.14 -1.05 -6.93
N SER A 215 -4.78 -0.48 -5.80
CA SER A 215 -3.90 0.70 -5.74
C SER A 215 -2.47 0.40 -6.20
N VAL A 216 -1.68 1.46 -6.34
CA VAL A 216 -0.28 1.40 -6.79
C VAL A 216 0.60 2.24 -5.90
N THR A 217 1.90 1.95 -5.84
CA THR A 217 2.87 2.81 -5.15
C THR A 217 3.09 4.09 -5.95
N GLY A 218 3.18 5.27 -5.32
CA GLY A 218 3.63 6.50 -5.97
C GLY A 218 4.83 7.07 -5.22
N CYS A 219 5.95 7.28 -5.91
CA CYS A 219 7.14 7.86 -5.30
C CYS A 219 7.46 9.17 -6.00
N PHE A 220 7.62 10.25 -5.23
CA PHE A 220 7.62 11.61 -5.75
C PHE A 220 8.62 12.49 -5.01
N ILE A 221 8.95 13.60 -5.66
CA ILE A 221 9.80 14.66 -5.11
C ILE A 221 8.97 15.44 -4.09
N VAL A 222 9.41 15.46 -2.83
CA VAL A 222 8.82 16.34 -1.82
C VAL A 222 9.56 17.66 -1.84
N TYR A 223 8.80 18.74 -2.00
CA TYR A 223 9.25 20.11 -1.80
C TYR A 223 8.84 20.62 -0.41
N GLN A 224 9.50 21.66 0.08
CA GLN A 224 9.25 22.18 1.43
C GLN A 224 7.80 22.67 1.64
N ASP A 225 7.13 23.17 0.60
CA ASP A 225 5.74 23.63 0.67
C ASP A 225 4.76 22.48 0.99
N PHE A 226 5.02 21.27 0.50
CA PHE A 226 4.17 20.10 0.68
C PHE A 226 3.95 19.73 2.14
N PHE A 227 4.92 19.98 3.03
CA PHE A 227 4.74 19.70 4.47
C PHE A 227 3.56 20.45 5.08
N SER A 228 3.24 21.63 4.54
CA SER A 228 2.13 22.47 5.00
C SER A 228 0.79 22.15 4.31
N TYR A 229 0.74 21.18 3.40
CA TYR A 229 -0.48 20.83 2.68
C TYR A 229 -1.63 20.46 3.65
N ARG A 230 -2.78 21.11 3.44
CA ARG A 230 -4.02 20.88 4.18
C ARG A 230 -5.10 20.28 3.30
N SER A 231 -5.36 20.86 2.14
CA SER A 231 -6.44 20.43 1.24
C SER A 231 -6.26 20.93 -0.19
N GLY A 232 -7.06 20.41 -1.13
CA GLY A 232 -7.05 20.83 -2.54
C GLY A 232 -6.12 20.00 -3.42
N VAL A 233 -5.82 20.46 -4.64
CA VAL A 233 -4.97 19.73 -5.58
C VAL A 233 -3.57 20.34 -5.55
N TYR A 234 -2.66 19.65 -4.86
CA TYR A 234 -1.27 20.10 -4.72
C TYR A 234 -0.60 20.23 -6.09
N LYS A 235 0.06 21.37 -6.26
CA LYS A 235 1.03 21.70 -7.29
C LYS A 235 2.16 22.42 -6.58
N HIS A 236 3.40 22.07 -6.88
CA HIS A 236 4.52 22.76 -6.26
C HIS A 236 4.51 24.24 -6.66
N VAL A 237 4.61 25.13 -5.67
CA VAL A 237 4.63 26.58 -5.86
C VAL A 237 5.96 27.16 -5.39
N SER A 238 6.48 26.68 -4.25
CA SER A 238 7.65 27.30 -3.62
C SER A 238 8.43 26.36 -2.72
N GLY A 239 9.63 26.79 -2.35
CA GLY A 239 10.54 26.05 -1.50
C GLY A 239 11.45 25.07 -2.25
N ASN A 240 12.52 24.68 -1.59
CA ASN A 240 13.52 23.79 -2.18
C ASN A 240 13.01 22.34 -2.19
N GLN A 241 13.61 21.50 -3.04
CA GLN A 241 13.46 20.06 -2.91
C GLN A 241 13.98 19.63 -1.52
N ALA A 242 13.25 18.72 -0.87
CA ALA A 242 13.56 18.21 0.46
C ALA A 242 14.02 16.75 0.45
N GLY A 243 13.55 15.94 -0.51
CA GLY A 243 13.86 14.51 -0.58
C GLY A 243 12.85 13.72 -1.42
N GLY A 244 13.02 12.40 -1.46
CA GLY A 244 12.07 11.48 -2.05
C GLY A 244 11.13 10.87 -1.01
N HIS A 245 9.85 10.72 -1.36
CA HIS A 245 8.85 10.06 -0.51
C HIS A 245 7.99 9.08 -1.32
N CYS A 246 7.58 7.97 -0.71
CA CYS A 246 6.66 7.02 -1.33
C CYS A 246 5.34 6.93 -0.56
N VAL A 247 4.25 6.81 -1.31
CA VAL A 247 2.86 6.77 -0.84
C VAL A 247 2.08 5.71 -1.63
N GLU A 248 0.81 5.53 -1.29
CA GLU A 248 -0.14 4.73 -2.07
C GLU A 248 -1.03 5.65 -2.92
N ILE A 249 -1.10 5.45 -4.23
CA ILE A 249 -2.08 6.08 -5.11
C ILE A 249 -3.32 5.18 -5.15
N ILE A 250 -4.41 5.67 -4.56
CA ILE A 250 -5.66 4.91 -4.37
C ILE A 250 -6.75 5.23 -5.41
N GLY A 251 -6.51 6.25 -6.22
CA GLY A 251 -7.56 6.84 -7.05
C GLY A 251 -7.09 8.02 -7.87
N TYR A 252 -8.01 8.59 -8.62
CA TYR A 252 -7.77 9.71 -9.51
C TYR A 252 -9.09 10.40 -9.89
N ASN A 253 -8.99 11.63 -10.39
CA ASN A 253 -10.12 12.42 -10.87
C ASN A 253 -9.69 13.29 -12.05
N ASP A 254 -10.22 13.01 -13.23
CA ASP A 254 -9.87 13.72 -14.46
C ASP A 254 -10.43 15.14 -14.52
N ALA A 255 -11.62 15.37 -13.97
CA ALA A 255 -12.20 16.72 -13.90
C ALA A 255 -11.34 17.66 -13.04
N GLN A 256 -10.67 17.13 -12.02
CA GLN A 256 -9.71 17.84 -11.17
C GLN A 256 -8.26 17.73 -11.65
N GLY A 257 -8.00 16.86 -12.62
CA GLY A 257 -6.66 16.58 -13.14
C GLY A 257 -5.68 16.06 -12.10
N CYS A 258 -6.10 15.16 -11.20
CA CYS A 258 -5.30 14.78 -10.04
C CYS A 258 -5.29 13.28 -9.70
N TRP A 259 -4.20 12.84 -9.10
CA TRP A 259 -4.09 11.59 -8.34
C TRP A 259 -4.60 11.77 -6.91
N ILE A 260 -5.24 10.74 -6.35
CA ILE A 260 -5.67 10.69 -4.94
C ILE A 260 -4.74 9.72 -4.21
N CYS A 261 -4.06 10.21 -3.18
CA CYS A 261 -2.99 9.48 -2.52
C CYS A 261 -3.25 9.33 -1.01
N LYS A 262 -2.93 8.17 -0.47
CA LYS A 262 -2.90 7.89 0.97
C LYS A 262 -1.46 8.05 1.47
N ASN A 263 -1.27 8.92 2.46
CA ASN A 263 0.03 9.20 3.05
C ASN A 263 0.26 8.37 4.33
N SER A 264 1.47 8.43 4.88
CA SER A 264 1.93 7.71 6.08
C SER A 264 2.36 8.66 7.21
N TRP A 265 1.80 9.87 7.27
CA TRP A 265 2.10 10.89 8.30
C TRP A 265 0.99 11.06 9.34
N GLY A 266 0.12 10.06 9.44
CA GLY A 266 -1.03 10.04 10.35
C GLY A 266 -2.27 10.76 9.81
N PRO A 267 -3.44 10.51 10.42
CA PRO A 267 -4.73 11.00 9.93
C PRO A 267 -4.92 12.51 10.12
N ASN A 268 -4.10 13.16 10.95
CA ASN A 268 -4.21 14.60 11.24
C ASN A 268 -3.47 15.49 10.22
N TRP A 269 -2.81 14.88 9.23
CA TRP A 269 -2.13 15.60 8.16
C TRP A 269 -2.99 15.59 6.89
N GLY A 270 -3.04 16.71 6.15
CA GLY A 270 -3.79 16.81 4.90
C GLY A 270 -5.30 16.53 5.05
N GLU A 271 -5.87 15.84 4.07
CA GLU A 271 -7.30 15.52 3.97
C GLU A 271 -7.61 14.22 4.73
N GLY A 272 -7.39 14.20 6.04
CA GLY A 272 -7.58 13.00 6.87
C GLY A 272 -6.48 11.95 6.68
N GLY A 273 -5.25 12.39 6.39
CA GLY A 273 -4.12 11.54 6.02
C GLY A 273 -3.97 11.29 4.52
N PHE A 274 -4.87 11.86 3.72
CA PHE A 274 -4.82 11.80 2.26
C PHE A 274 -4.38 13.14 1.68
N PHE A 275 -4.01 13.12 0.41
CA PHE A 275 -3.81 14.32 -0.39
C PHE A 275 -4.18 14.07 -1.84
N ARG A 276 -4.38 15.17 -2.57
CA ARG A 276 -4.52 15.14 -4.03
C ARG A 276 -3.37 15.93 -4.63
N ILE A 277 -2.81 15.41 -5.71
CA ILE A 277 -1.68 16.01 -6.43
C ILE A 277 -2.00 16.02 -7.92
N ALA A 278 -1.73 17.14 -8.60
CA ALA A 278 -2.05 17.23 -10.02
C ALA A 278 -1.23 16.23 -10.84
N TYR A 279 -1.79 15.77 -11.96
CA TYR A 279 -1.09 14.90 -12.89
C TYR A 279 0.19 15.56 -13.42
N GLY A 280 1.26 14.77 -13.57
CA GLY A 280 2.56 15.25 -14.05
C GLY A 280 3.25 16.24 -13.10
N GLN A 281 2.96 16.17 -11.80
CA GLN A 281 3.68 16.93 -10.78
C GLN A 281 4.63 16.04 -9.99
N CYS A 282 5.80 16.59 -9.67
CA CYS A 282 6.75 16.02 -8.72
C CYS A 282 7.20 14.60 -9.09
N GLN A 283 7.13 14.25 -10.38
CA GLN A 283 7.41 12.91 -10.90
C GLN A 283 6.61 11.75 -10.24
N ILE A 284 5.46 12.01 -9.59
CA ILE A 284 4.77 10.99 -8.79
C ILE A 284 4.38 9.73 -9.58
N ASP A 285 4.15 9.89 -10.88
CA ASP A 285 3.76 8.84 -11.81
C ASP A 285 4.87 8.45 -12.81
N THR A 286 6.10 8.96 -12.63
CA THR A 286 7.19 8.76 -13.60
C THR A 286 8.60 8.52 -13.01
N TRP A 287 8.90 8.91 -11.75
CA TRP A 287 10.28 8.87 -11.24
C TRP A 287 10.87 7.45 -11.23
N TYR A 288 10.25 6.54 -10.47
CA TYR A 288 10.71 5.16 -10.35
C TYR A 288 9.57 4.21 -10.00
N GLY A 289 8.60 4.13 -10.91
CA GLY A 289 7.27 3.56 -10.66
C GLY A 289 6.21 4.59 -11.05
N PRO A 290 4.92 4.22 -11.06
CA PRO A 290 4.27 3.34 -10.08
C PRO A 290 4.44 1.83 -10.25
N TYR A 291 4.28 1.08 -9.14
CA TYR A 291 4.17 -0.37 -9.14
C TYR A 291 2.85 -0.82 -8.52
N GLY A 292 2.22 -1.81 -9.15
CA GLY A 292 1.06 -2.51 -8.59
C GLY A 292 1.40 -3.93 -8.18
N ALA A 293 0.73 -4.46 -7.15
CA ALA A 293 0.78 -5.87 -6.79
C ALA A 293 -0.21 -6.68 -7.66
N ASN A 294 0.28 -7.67 -8.42
CA ASN A 294 -0.54 -8.47 -9.34
C ASN A 294 -1.64 -9.26 -8.61
N GLY A 295 -1.40 -9.58 -7.34
CA GLY A 295 -2.30 -10.26 -6.43
C GLY A 295 -1.64 -10.44 -5.07
N VAL A 296 -2.44 -10.72 -4.06
CA VAL A 296 -1.96 -10.97 -2.69
C VAL A 296 -2.58 -12.27 -2.20
N THR A 297 -1.76 -13.16 -1.65
CA THR A 297 -2.21 -14.36 -0.94
C THR A 297 -1.99 -14.19 0.55
N LEU A 298 -2.93 -14.66 1.35
CA LEU A 298 -2.85 -14.64 2.79
C LEU A 298 -2.81 -16.09 3.30
N LYS A 299 -1.83 -16.36 4.16
CA LYS A 299 -1.75 -17.51 5.02
C LYS A 299 -2.11 -17.08 6.44
N SER A 300 -3.19 -17.60 6.99
CA SER A 300 -3.66 -17.23 8.33
C SER A 300 -4.55 -18.32 8.94
N TRP A 301 -4.69 -18.28 10.26
CA TRP A 301 -5.66 -19.12 10.97
C TRP A 301 -7.07 -18.50 10.90
N ALA A 302 -8.03 -19.25 10.38
CA ALA A 302 -9.44 -19.01 10.63
C ALA A 302 -9.84 -19.72 11.93
N ASN A 303 -10.06 -18.96 13.00
CA ASN A 303 -10.32 -19.50 14.34
C ASN A 303 -11.82 -19.52 14.63
N ASN A 304 -12.30 -20.57 15.30
CA ASN A 304 -13.68 -20.70 15.76
C ASN A 304 -14.72 -20.52 14.62
N VAL A 305 -14.46 -21.12 13.46
CA VAL A 305 -15.29 -21.00 12.26
C VAL A 305 -16.07 -22.27 11.98
N LYS A 306 -17.25 -22.14 11.37
CA LYS A 306 -18.11 -23.27 10.99
C LYS A 306 -17.73 -23.83 9.61
N VAL A 307 -17.99 -25.13 9.43
CA VAL A 307 -17.87 -25.83 8.15
C VAL A 307 -19.24 -25.87 7.48
N ASN A 308 -19.48 -24.99 6.52
CA ASN A 308 -20.79 -24.84 5.88
C ASN A 308 -21.04 -25.91 4.80
N GLY A 309 -19.99 -26.48 4.21
CA GLY A 309 -20.12 -27.41 3.11
C GLY A 309 -18.87 -28.26 2.93
N LEU A 310 -19.05 -29.44 2.35
CA LEU A 310 -17.99 -30.37 2.01
C LEU A 310 -18.27 -30.92 0.61
N TRP A 311 -17.23 -31.09 -0.19
CA TRP A 311 -17.33 -31.64 -1.53
C TRP A 311 -16.07 -32.44 -1.87
N THR A 312 -16.22 -33.56 -2.56
CA THR A 312 -15.12 -34.41 -3.01
C THR A 312 -15.52 -35.12 -4.29
N ASN A 313 -14.53 -35.58 -5.07
CA ASN A 313 -14.74 -36.52 -6.15
C ASN A 313 -13.70 -37.65 -6.12
N GLU A 314 -13.75 -38.54 -7.11
CA GLU A 314 -12.90 -39.73 -7.24
C GLU A 314 -11.44 -39.43 -7.62
N SER A 315 -11.11 -38.18 -7.98
CA SER A 315 -9.74 -37.80 -8.29
C SER A 315 -8.87 -37.77 -7.03
N SER A 316 -7.65 -38.28 -7.13
CA SER A 316 -6.70 -38.28 -6.01
C SER A 316 -6.50 -36.84 -5.49
N ARG A 317 -6.56 -36.72 -4.16
CA ARG A 317 -6.42 -35.47 -3.42
C ARG A 317 -7.39 -34.36 -3.84
N ASN A 318 -8.64 -34.70 -4.13
CA ASN A 318 -9.67 -33.74 -4.53
C ASN A 318 -10.83 -33.64 -3.53
N ALA A 319 -10.53 -33.06 -2.37
CA ALA A 319 -11.51 -32.71 -1.36
C ALA A 319 -11.50 -31.21 -1.08
N TRP A 320 -12.69 -30.66 -0.79
CA TRP A 320 -12.94 -29.25 -0.58
C TRP A 320 -13.86 -29.03 0.62
N ALA A 321 -13.64 -27.93 1.32
CA ALA A 321 -14.53 -27.48 2.39
C ALA A 321 -14.89 -26.02 2.22
N HIS A 322 -16.15 -25.69 2.48
CA HIS A 322 -16.61 -24.32 2.60
C HIS A 322 -16.48 -23.89 4.05
N ILE A 323 -15.49 -23.04 4.35
CA ILE A 323 -15.28 -22.49 5.68
C ILE A 323 -16.01 -21.14 5.78
N ALA A 324 -16.79 -20.96 6.84
CA ALA A 324 -17.52 -19.72 7.07
C ALA A 324 -16.59 -18.50 7.02
N GLY A 325 -17.01 -17.45 6.30
CA GLY A 325 -16.22 -16.21 6.13
C GLY A 325 -15.08 -16.28 5.11
N THR A 326 -14.68 -17.46 4.64
CA THR A 326 -13.55 -17.59 3.69
C THR A 326 -13.91 -18.32 2.38
N GLY A 327 -15.05 -19.01 2.35
CA GLY A 327 -15.58 -19.67 1.16
C GLY A 327 -15.03 -21.09 0.95
N TRP A 328 -15.13 -21.58 -0.29
CA TRP A 328 -14.61 -22.89 -0.69
C TRP A 328 -13.09 -22.90 -0.76
N LYS A 329 -12.46 -23.88 -0.12
CA LYS A 329 -11.02 -24.09 -0.08
C LYS A 329 -10.68 -25.56 -0.30
N LYS A 330 -9.61 -25.82 -1.05
CA LYS A 330 -9.14 -27.18 -1.34
C LYS A 330 -8.31 -27.71 -0.18
N LEU A 331 -8.59 -28.92 0.28
CA LEU A 331 -7.74 -29.61 1.26
C LEU A 331 -6.44 -30.02 0.57
N THR A 332 -5.30 -29.47 1.00
CA THR A 332 -4.00 -29.74 0.39
C THR A 332 -3.09 -30.42 1.40
N THR A 333 -2.91 -31.72 1.25
CA THR A 333 -2.12 -32.58 2.14
C THR A 333 -1.01 -33.29 1.37
N ALA A 334 0.00 -33.80 2.08
CA ALA A 334 1.14 -34.50 1.48
C ALA A 334 0.78 -35.94 1.04
N SER A 335 -0.30 -36.52 1.57
CA SER A 335 -0.77 -37.85 1.21
C SER A 335 -2.29 -37.98 1.23
N ASP A 336 -2.80 -39.02 0.58
CA ASP A 336 -4.23 -39.36 0.58
C ASP A 336 -4.68 -39.67 2.01
N VAL A 337 -3.86 -40.36 2.82
CA VAL A 337 -4.15 -40.65 4.24
C VAL A 337 -4.40 -39.37 5.03
N GLN A 338 -3.52 -38.37 4.86
CA GLN A 338 -3.71 -37.08 5.52
C GLN A 338 -4.96 -36.35 5.03
N GLN A 339 -5.32 -36.45 3.74
CA GLN A 339 -6.55 -35.85 3.24
C GLN A 339 -7.79 -36.51 3.85
N HIS A 340 -7.82 -37.84 3.91
CA HIS A 340 -8.93 -38.57 4.51
C HIS A 340 -9.10 -38.22 6.00
N ALA A 341 -7.99 -38.13 6.75
CA ALA A 341 -8.03 -37.71 8.15
C ALA A 341 -8.58 -36.27 8.30
N MET A 342 -8.07 -35.33 7.51
CA MET A 342 -8.54 -33.94 7.51
C MET A 342 -10.02 -33.82 7.11
N LEU A 343 -10.46 -34.59 6.12
CA LEU A 343 -11.86 -34.62 5.69
C LEU A 343 -12.76 -35.22 6.77
N ALA A 344 -12.32 -36.29 7.45
CA ALA A 344 -13.06 -36.91 8.54
C ALA A 344 -13.28 -35.95 9.72
N GLU A 345 -12.26 -35.18 10.11
CA GLU A 345 -12.38 -34.13 11.14
C GLU A 345 -13.42 -33.09 10.76
N LEU A 346 -13.40 -32.62 9.52
CA LEU A 346 -14.35 -31.64 9.00
C LEU A 346 -15.79 -32.18 8.91
N ILE A 347 -15.96 -33.46 8.52
CA ILE A 347 -17.26 -34.15 8.53
C ILE A 347 -17.80 -34.20 9.95
N GLY A 348 -16.97 -34.65 10.91
CA GLY A 348 -17.35 -34.73 12.32
C GLY A 348 -17.68 -33.37 12.92
N ALA A 349 -16.90 -32.34 12.59
CA ALA A 349 -17.18 -30.96 13.01
C ALA A 349 -18.52 -30.46 12.45
N LYS A 350 -18.75 -30.63 11.15
CA LYS A 350 -20.01 -30.21 10.51
C LYS A 350 -21.23 -30.94 11.06
N ALA A 351 -21.14 -32.28 11.19
CA ALA A 351 -22.25 -33.10 11.68
C ALA A 351 -22.60 -32.82 13.15
N GLY A 352 -21.59 -32.52 13.97
CA GLY A 352 -21.76 -32.17 15.38
C GLY A 352 -21.96 -30.67 15.64
N ASP A 353 -22.11 -29.84 14.61
CA ASP A 353 -22.14 -28.38 14.70
C ASP A 353 -21.01 -27.79 15.57
N ARG A 354 -19.80 -28.36 15.46
CA ARG A 354 -18.61 -27.88 16.16
C ARG A 354 -17.85 -26.87 15.31
N SER A 355 -17.17 -25.95 15.97
CA SER A 355 -16.27 -25.02 15.30
C SER A 355 -14.95 -25.71 14.96
N VAL A 356 -14.25 -25.16 13.97
CA VAL A 356 -12.89 -25.56 13.65
C VAL A 356 -11.96 -24.37 13.69
N ARG A 357 -10.68 -24.68 13.90
CA ARG A 357 -9.54 -23.82 13.62
C ARG A 357 -8.85 -24.35 12.37
N ALA A 358 -8.84 -23.58 11.28
CA ALA A 358 -8.27 -23.98 10.00
C ALA A 358 -7.14 -23.06 9.58
N LEU A 359 -5.98 -23.62 9.23
CA LEU A 359 -4.90 -22.87 8.59
C LEU A 359 -5.20 -22.76 7.10
N ILE A 360 -5.51 -21.55 6.66
CA ILE A 360 -5.79 -21.25 5.26
C ILE A 360 -4.53 -20.64 4.65
N ASP A 361 -4.17 -21.09 3.46
CA ASP A 361 -3.09 -20.54 2.64
C ASP A 361 -3.63 -20.29 1.23
N GLY A 362 -4.02 -19.04 0.97
CA GLY A 362 -4.72 -18.64 -0.25
C GLY A 362 -6.05 -19.38 -0.42
N ASN A 363 -6.10 -20.31 -1.38
CA ASN A 363 -7.28 -21.13 -1.68
C ASN A 363 -7.21 -22.55 -1.10
N GLN A 364 -6.25 -22.81 -0.21
CA GLN A 364 -6.01 -24.12 0.37
C GLN A 364 -6.26 -24.13 1.87
N ILE A 365 -6.75 -25.26 2.38
CA ILE A 365 -6.66 -25.61 3.80
C ILE A 365 -5.42 -26.49 3.95
N LYS A 366 -4.48 -26.04 4.79
CA LYS A 366 -3.23 -26.74 5.10
C LYS A 366 -3.35 -27.63 6.33
N GLU A 367 -4.09 -27.15 7.33
CA GLU A 367 -4.28 -27.81 8.62
C GLU A 367 -5.69 -27.50 9.13
N VAL A 368 -6.28 -28.43 9.88
CA VAL A 368 -7.56 -28.21 10.58
C VAL A 368 -7.55 -28.93 11.92
N TYR A 369 -8.12 -28.27 12.92
CA TYR A 369 -8.37 -28.82 14.24
C TYR A 369 -9.82 -28.51 14.63
N VAL A 370 -10.52 -29.48 15.19
CA VAL A 370 -11.84 -29.23 15.77
C VAL A 370 -11.66 -28.58 17.14
N THR A 371 -12.44 -27.53 17.42
CA THR A 371 -12.34 -26.69 18.62
C THR A 371 -13.58 -26.77 19.47
#